data_AF-A0A1S3L497-F1
#
_entry.id   AF-A0A1S3L497-F1
#
_cell.length_a   1.000
_cell.length_b   1.000
_cell.length_c   1.000
_cell.angle_alpha   90.00
_cell.angle_beta   90.00
_cell.angle_gamma   90.00
#
_symmetry.space_group_name_H-M   'P 1'
#
loop_
_entity.id
_entity.type
_entity.pdbx_description
1 polymer ?
#
loop_
_entity_poly.entity_id
_entity_poly.type
_entity_poly.pdbx_seq_one_letter_code
_entity_poly.pdbx_strand_id
1 'polypeptide(L)'
;MEDAGEMRKTSTVPEIKPLDQYDFNRAKVRASVRWLLAKSYGSAENVPVELREPLYRDKYEQEHLKPSVSQLLLSPELYCRTQALLHGVSQPATQGPPGDNSALLQLLTKRGLEPRDQDVAITEEDLSHTPIKTRAHLVLIDSLMSLAAMETVGKVKMTAEAEKMGGGAPWENALLFWVNRVRPEHDQKMTRSF
;
A
#
# COMPACT_ATOMS: atom_id res chain seq x y z
N MET A 1 -20.83 47.84 16.41
CA MET A 1 -20.98 46.57 17.16
C MET A 1 -21.04 45.48 16.12
N GLU A 2 -19.85 45.07 15.67
CA GLU A 2 -19.66 44.03 14.66
C GLU A 2 -19.65 42.69 15.40
N ASP A 3 -20.64 41.84 15.12
CA ASP A 3 -20.67 40.48 15.63
C ASP A 3 -19.82 39.61 14.70
N ALA A 4 -18.60 39.34 15.14
CA ALA A 4 -17.70 38.39 14.52
C ALA A 4 -18.24 36.97 14.78
N GLY A 5 -19.06 36.50 13.85
CA GLY A 5 -19.55 35.11 13.79
C GLY A 5 -18.41 34.13 13.53
N GLU A 6 -17.67 33.82 14.59
CA GLU A 6 -16.77 32.69 14.65
C GLU A 6 -17.57 31.37 14.68
N MET A 7 -17.02 30.35 14.01
CA MET A 7 -17.28 28.91 14.14
C MET A 7 -18.47 28.28 13.41
N ARG A 8 -18.13 27.55 12.34
CA ARG A 8 -18.32 26.08 12.30
C ARG A 8 -17.41 25.45 11.24
N LYS A 9 -16.17 25.14 11.61
CA LYS A 9 -15.41 24.09 10.93
C LYS A 9 -16.06 22.78 11.36
N THR A 10 -17.00 22.28 10.56
CA THR A 10 -17.53 20.93 10.75
C THR A 10 -16.37 19.97 10.55
N SER A 11 -15.80 19.48 11.64
CA SER A 11 -14.99 18.28 11.64
C SER A 11 -15.92 17.18 11.11
N THR A 12 -15.86 16.92 9.81
CA THR A 12 -16.54 15.79 9.20
C THR A 12 -15.77 14.57 9.67
N VAL A 13 -16.16 14.07 10.84
CA VAL A 13 -15.76 12.76 11.32
C VAL A 13 -16.15 11.78 10.20
N PRO A 14 -15.20 11.07 9.59
CA PRO A 14 -15.51 10.09 8.57
C PRO A 14 -16.47 9.06 9.16
N GLU A 15 -17.56 8.78 8.45
CA GLU A 15 -18.52 7.75 8.88
C GLU A 15 -17.82 6.39 8.84
N ILE A 16 -17.62 5.79 10.02
CA ILE A 16 -16.98 4.48 10.14
C ILE A 16 -18.07 3.43 9.96
N LYS A 17 -17.97 2.65 8.88
CA LYS A 17 -18.86 1.51 8.68
C LYS A 17 -18.63 0.46 9.77
N PRO A 18 -19.69 -0.08 10.39
CA PRO A 18 -19.61 -1.24 11.25
C PRO A 18 -18.89 -2.41 10.54
N LEU A 19 -18.12 -3.19 11.30
CA LEU A 19 -17.29 -4.28 10.74
C LEU A 19 -18.12 -5.37 10.05
N ASP A 20 -19.35 -5.60 10.53
CA ASP A 20 -20.32 -6.54 9.95
C ASP A 20 -20.81 -6.13 8.55
N GLN A 21 -20.67 -4.84 8.20
CA GLN A 21 -21.07 -4.28 6.91
C GLN A 21 -19.86 -3.90 6.05
N TYR A 22 -18.65 -4.19 6.52
CA TYR A 22 -17.40 -3.87 5.83
C TYR A 22 -16.99 -5.00 4.90
N ASP A 23 -17.08 -4.74 3.60
CA ASP A 23 -16.52 -5.63 2.59
C ASP A 23 -15.00 -5.45 2.53
N PHE A 24 -14.29 -6.29 3.29
CA PHE A 24 -12.84 -6.28 3.37
C PHE A 24 -12.18 -6.53 2.02
N ASN A 25 -12.72 -7.45 1.21
CA ASN A 25 -12.12 -7.79 -0.07
C ASN A 25 -12.18 -6.59 -1.01
N ARG A 26 -13.36 -5.99 -1.14
CA ARG A 26 -13.58 -4.78 -1.94
C ARG A 26 -12.67 -3.64 -1.49
N ALA A 27 -12.60 -3.40 -0.17
CA ALA A 27 -11.79 -2.32 0.35
C ALA A 27 -10.30 -2.54 0.11
N LYS A 28 -9.82 -3.79 0.28
CA LYS A 28 -8.44 -4.19 -0.05
C LYS A 28 -8.15 -3.93 -1.53
N VAL A 29 -8.98 -4.44 -2.44
CA VAL A 29 -8.80 -4.23 -3.90
C VAL A 29 -8.71 -2.74 -4.22
N ARG A 30 -9.67 -1.94 -3.73
CA ARG A 30 -9.73 -0.52 -4.01
C ARG A 30 -8.52 0.23 -3.47
N ALA A 31 -8.10 -0.04 -2.24
CA ALA A 31 -6.96 0.60 -1.61
C ALA A 31 -5.64 0.23 -2.30
N SER A 32 -5.41 -1.06 -2.57
CA SER A 32 -4.20 -1.56 -3.23
C SER A 32 -4.03 -0.96 -4.62
N VAL A 33 -5.09 -0.97 -5.44
CA VAL A 33 -5.02 -0.41 -6.80
C VAL A 33 -4.83 1.11 -6.77
N ARG A 34 -5.52 1.83 -5.88
CA ARG A 34 -5.33 3.28 -5.74
C ARG A 34 -3.93 3.64 -5.30
N TRP A 35 -3.37 2.89 -4.36
CA TRP A 35 -2.00 3.11 -3.93
C TRP A 35 -1.02 2.89 -5.09
N LEU A 36 -1.17 1.80 -5.85
CA LEU A 36 -0.33 1.51 -7.00
C LEU A 36 -0.37 2.65 -8.01
N LEU A 37 -1.58 3.10 -8.39
CA LEU A 37 -1.76 4.22 -9.31
C LEU A 37 -1.13 5.51 -8.75
N ALA A 38 -1.41 5.87 -7.50
CA ALA A 38 -0.84 7.07 -6.90
C ALA A 38 0.69 7.03 -6.89
N LYS A 39 1.30 5.87 -6.66
CA LYS A 39 2.76 5.71 -6.71
C LYS A 39 3.29 5.75 -8.13
N SER A 40 2.66 5.06 -9.09
CA SER A 40 3.11 5.03 -10.49
C SER A 40 3.02 6.41 -11.15
N TYR A 41 2.02 7.22 -10.80
CA TYR A 41 1.86 8.60 -11.28
C TYR A 41 2.60 9.65 -10.42
N GLY A 42 3.34 9.21 -9.39
CA GLY A 42 4.11 10.08 -8.48
C GLY A 42 3.28 10.73 -7.36
N SER A 43 1.99 10.98 -7.57
CA SER A 43 1.05 11.42 -6.53
C SER A 43 -0.39 11.02 -6.89
N ALA A 44 -1.28 11.05 -5.90
CA ALA A 44 -2.71 10.80 -6.13
C ALA A 44 -3.39 11.86 -7.01
N GLU A 45 -2.86 13.10 -7.03
CA GLU A 45 -3.40 14.20 -7.84
C GLU A 45 -3.14 13.99 -9.34
N ASN A 46 -2.00 13.37 -9.65
CA ASN A 46 -1.57 13.07 -11.02
C ASN A 46 -2.30 11.88 -11.66
N VAL A 47 -3.09 11.12 -10.88
CA VAL A 47 -3.85 9.98 -11.40
C VAL A 47 -5.02 10.50 -12.26
N PRO A 48 -5.16 10.04 -13.52
CA PRO A 48 -6.30 10.37 -14.38
C PRO A 48 -7.64 10.12 -13.69
N VAL A 49 -8.59 11.04 -13.87
CA VAL A 49 -9.88 11.04 -13.15
C VAL A 49 -10.63 9.73 -13.34
N GLU A 50 -10.54 9.15 -14.53
CA GLU A 50 -11.20 7.91 -14.93
C GLU A 50 -10.70 6.70 -14.14
N LEU A 51 -9.44 6.73 -13.68
CA LEU A 51 -8.74 5.67 -12.95
C LEU A 51 -8.79 5.86 -11.43
N ARG A 52 -9.13 7.05 -10.93
CA ARG A 52 -9.21 7.34 -9.47
C ARG A 52 -10.22 6.44 -8.76
N GLU A 53 -11.30 6.08 -9.44
CA GLU A 53 -12.23 5.05 -8.98
C GLU A 53 -11.97 3.75 -9.76
N PRO A 54 -11.25 2.77 -9.18
CA PRO A 54 -10.86 1.58 -9.93
C PRO A 54 -11.97 0.54 -10.10
N LEU A 55 -13.03 0.63 -9.29
CA LEU A 55 -14.15 -0.30 -9.31
C LEU A 55 -15.38 0.34 -9.97
N TYR A 56 -16.22 -0.48 -10.57
CA TYR A 56 -17.57 -0.10 -10.98
C TYR A 56 -18.57 -1.17 -10.53
N ARG A 57 -19.84 -0.79 -10.43
CA ARG A 57 -20.94 -1.73 -10.21
C ARG A 57 -21.62 -2.06 -11.51
N ASP A 58 -21.86 -3.34 -11.73
CA ASP A 58 -22.70 -3.77 -12.83
C ASP A 58 -24.20 -3.67 -12.46
N LYS A 59 -25.06 -4.07 -13.39
CA LYS A 59 -26.52 -4.09 -13.23
C LYS A 59 -27.03 -5.05 -12.16
N TYR A 60 -26.18 -5.90 -11.61
CA TYR A 60 -26.49 -6.85 -10.54
C TYR A 60 -25.86 -6.41 -9.20
N GLU A 61 -25.43 -5.15 -9.10
CA GLU A 61 -24.71 -4.59 -7.95
C GLU A 61 -23.41 -5.33 -7.60
N GLN A 62 -22.87 -6.13 -8.53
CA GLN A 62 -21.56 -6.76 -8.35
C GLN A 62 -20.46 -5.75 -8.69
N GLU A 63 -19.47 -5.67 -7.82
CA GLU A 63 -18.32 -4.80 -8.01
C GLU A 63 -17.22 -5.49 -8.81
N HIS A 64 -16.78 -4.82 -9.87
CA HIS A 64 -15.75 -5.31 -10.80
C HIS A 64 -14.68 -4.24 -10.99
N LEU A 65 -13.46 -4.67 -11.31
CA LEU A 65 -12.43 -3.75 -11.79
C LEU A 65 -12.84 -3.17 -13.13
N LYS A 66 -12.74 -1.85 -13.28
CA LYS A 66 -12.98 -1.18 -14.56
C LYS A 66 -12.10 -1.81 -15.66
N PRO A 67 -12.60 -2.02 -16.88
CA PRO A 67 -11.81 -2.62 -17.96
C PRO A 67 -10.48 -1.92 -18.21
N SER A 68 -10.45 -0.57 -18.15
CA SER A 68 -9.23 0.22 -18.30
C SER A 68 -8.20 -0.07 -17.21
N VAL A 69 -8.64 -0.29 -15.98
CA VAL A 69 -7.76 -0.64 -14.86
C VAL A 69 -7.26 -2.07 -15.00
N SER A 70 -8.13 -3.02 -15.34
CA SER A 70 -7.73 -4.41 -15.57
C SER A 70 -6.68 -4.52 -16.67
N GLN A 71 -6.83 -3.78 -17.78
CA GLN A 71 -5.84 -3.75 -18.86
C GLN A 71 -4.49 -3.19 -18.40
N LEU A 72 -4.50 -2.11 -17.62
CA LEU A 72 -3.27 -1.55 -17.06
C LEU A 72 -2.59 -2.51 -16.07
N LEU A 73 -3.35 -3.27 -15.29
CA LEU A 73 -2.81 -4.23 -14.32
C LEU A 73 -2.21 -5.48 -14.97
N LEU A 74 -2.68 -5.88 -16.16
CA LEU A 74 -2.06 -6.96 -16.96
C LEU A 74 -0.71 -6.55 -17.56
N SER A 75 -0.46 -5.25 -17.59
CA SER A 75 0.74 -4.63 -18.14
C SER A 75 1.82 -4.47 -17.06
N PRO A 76 3.09 -4.84 -17.29
CA PRO A 76 4.16 -4.72 -16.29
C PRO A 76 4.50 -3.26 -15.91
N GLU A 77 4.15 -2.30 -16.75
CA GLU A 77 4.62 -0.92 -16.71
C GLU A 77 4.25 -0.21 -15.41
N LEU A 78 3.07 -0.46 -14.85
CA LEU A 78 2.67 0.16 -13.58
C LEU A 78 3.53 -0.34 -12.42
N TYR A 79 3.80 -1.65 -12.36
CA TYR A 79 4.60 -2.24 -11.29
C TYR A 79 6.06 -1.84 -11.41
N CYS A 80 6.63 -1.94 -12.61
CA CYS A 80 8.01 -1.55 -12.88
C CYS A 80 8.25 -0.05 -12.63
N ARG A 81 7.33 0.82 -13.06
CA ARG A 81 7.42 2.26 -12.77
C ARG A 81 7.28 2.56 -11.29
N THR A 82 6.36 1.89 -10.60
CA THR A 82 6.22 2.03 -9.13
C THR A 82 7.50 1.63 -8.44
N GLN A 83 8.08 0.48 -8.79
CA GLN A 83 9.38 0.05 -8.29
C GLN A 83 10.43 1.15 -8.55
N ALA A 84 10.57 1.66 -9.78
CA ALA A 84 11.58 2.66 -10.11
C ALA A 84 11.47 3.92 -9.23
N LEU A 85 10.24 4.40 -8.99
CA LEU A 85 9.97 5.57 -8.17
C LEU A 85 10.24 5.33 -6.68
N LEU A 86 10.03 4.10 -6.17
CA LEU A 86 10.40 3.75 -4.80
C LEU A 86 11.92 3.78 -4.59
N HIS A 87 12.71 3.50 -5.63
CA HIS A 87 14.16 3.31 -5.56
C HIS A 87 15.02 4.55 -5.81
N GLY A 88 14.40 5.72 -6.06
CA GLY A 88 15.04 6.92 -6.61
C GLY A 88 16.26 7.54 -5.87
N VAL A 89 16.88 6.88 -4.88
CA VAL A 89 18.07 7.37 -4.17
C VAL A 89 19.09 6.26 -3.78
N SER A 90 18.91 4.96 -4.08
CA SER A 90 19.78 3.92 -3.44
C SER A 90 20.23 2.71 -4.25
N GLN A 91 20.05 2.64 -5.57
CA GLN A 91 20.73 1.60 -6.37
C GLN A 91 22.02 2.11 -7.02
N PRO A 92 23.09 1.30 -7.08
CA PRO A 92 24.21 1.57 -7.96
C PRO A 92 23.72 1.57 -9.42
N ALA A 93 24.17 2.54 -10.22
CA ALA A 93 23.71 2.82 -11.59
C ALA A 93 23.79 1.63 -12.59
N THR A 94 24.36 0.50 -12.18
CA THR A 94 24.49 -0.74 -12.95
C THR A 94 23.23 -1.62 -12.95
N GLN A 95 22.27 -1.40 -12.04
CA GLN A 95 20.98 -2.10 -12.07
C GLN A 95 19.89 -1.10 -12.41
N GLY A 96 19.49 -1.07 -13.69
CA GLY A 96 18.34 -0.27 -14.12
C GLY A 96 17.03 -0.79 -13.48
N PRO A 97 15.93 -0.03 -13.59
CA PRO A 97 14.62 -0.51 -13.15
C PRO A 97 14.24 -1.80 -13.91
N PRO A 98 13.45 -2.71 -13.30
CA PRO A 98 12.99 -3.91 -13.97
C PRO A 98 12.19 -3.52 -15.22
N GLY A 99 12.46 -4.20 -16.33
CA GLY A 99 11.76 -3.97 -17.60
C GLY A 99 10.46 -4.76 -17.74
N ASP A 100 10.30 -5.83 -16.95
CA ASP A 100 9.20 -6.78 -17.04
C ASP A 100 8.83 -7.37 -15.66
N ASN A 101 7.76 -8.17 -15.61
CA ASN A 101 7.29 -8.81 -14.39
C ASN A 101 8.30 -9.82 -13.84
N SER A 102 9.00 -10.56 -14.69
CA SER A 102 10.00 -11.56 -14.27
C SER A 102 11.16 -10.92 -13.49
N ALA A 103 11.75 -9.85 -14.02
CA ALA A 103 12.80 -9.09 -13.37
C ALA A 103 12.31 -8.46 -12.06
N LEU A 104 11.06 -7.98 -12.02
CA LEU A 104 10.47 -7.44 -10.81
C LEU A 104 10.29 -8.51 -9.72
N LEU A 105 9.75 -9.67 -10.06
CA LEU A 105 9.57 -10.80 -9.14
C LEU A 105 10.92 -11.23 -8.57
N GLN A 106 11.94 -11.39 -9.42
CA GLN A 106 13.30 -11.72 -8.98
C GLN A 106 13.89 -10.67 -8.05
N LEU A 107 13.65 -9.38 -8.31
CA LEU A 107 14.10 -8.29 -7.45
C LEU A 107 13.45 -8.39 -6.07
N LEU A 108 12.14 -8.63 -6.02
CA LEU A 108 11.40 -8.77 -4.77
C LEU A 108 11.88 -9.97 -3.97
N THR A 109 12.10 -11.13 -4.61
CA THR A 109 12.68 -12.31 -3.96
C THR A 109 14.07 -12.03 -3.39
N LYS A 110 14.96 -11.33 -4.12
CA LYS A 110 16.29 -10.93 -3.62
C LYS A 110 16.22 -10.00 -2.40
N ARG A 111 15.12 -9.25 -2.25
CA ARG A 111 14.86 -8.38 -1.09
C ARG A 111 14.12 -9.11 0.05
N GLY A 112 13.85 -10.42 -0.09
CA GLY A 112 13.11 -11.19 0.90
C GLY A 112 11.60 -10.90 0.92
N LEU A 113 11.06 -10.34 -0.17
CA LEU A 113 9.65 -9.93 -0.32
C LEU A 113 8.95 -10.71 -1.43
N GLU A 114 9.31 -11.98 -1.60
CA GLU A 114 8.75 -12.84 -2.64
C GLU A 114 7.21 -12.87 -2.56
N PRO A 115 6.50 -12.45 -3.63
CA PRO A 115 5.04 -12.48 -3.64
C PRO A 115 4.54 -13.92 -3.61
N ARG A 116 3.81 -14.29 -2.55
CA ARG A 116 3.23 -15.63 -2.37
C ARG A 116 1.76 -15.56 -2.02
N ASP A 117 0.95 -16.38 -2.69
CA ASP A 117 -0.44 -16.62 -2.35
C ASP A 117 -0.59 -18.03 -1.77
N GLN A 118 -0.97 -18.14 -0.49
CA GLN A 118 -1.10 -19.43 0.21
C GLN A 118 0.13 -20.33 0.00
N ASP A 119 1.32 -19.75 0.23
CA ASP A 119 2.64 -20.37 0.06
C ASP A 119 3.06 -20.68 -1.39
N VAL A 120 2.21 -20.43 -2.39
CA VAL A 120 2.54 -20.56 -3.81
C VAL A 120 3.11 -19.24 -4.34
N ALA A 121 4.32 -19.28 -4.92
CA ALA A 121 4.94 -18.09 -5.52
C ALA A 121 4.17 -17.64 -6.76
N ILE A 122 3.93 -16.33 -6.88
CA ILE A 122 3.29 -15.73 -8.05
C ILE A 122 4.25 -15.76 -9.23
N THR A 123 3.78 -16.19 -10.40
CA THR A 123 4.58 -16.23 -11.63
C THR A 123 4.17 -15.13 -12.63
N GLU A 124 4.95 -14.96 -13.69
CA GLU A 124 4.61 -14.02 -14.78
C GLU A 124 3.34 -14.45 -15.53
N GLU A 125 3.10 -15.76 -15.65
CA GLU A 125 1.88 -16.32 -16.24
C GLU A 125 0.64 -15.94 -15.43
N ASP A 126 0.75 -15.86 -14.11
CA ASP A 126 -0.36 -15.41 -13.26
C ASP A 126 -0.70 -13.93 -13.50
N LEU A 127 0.31 -13.10 -13.74
CA LEU A 127 0.18 -11.66 -13.95
C LEU A 127 -0.25 -11.28 -15.38
N SER A 128 -0.06 -12.17 -16.34
CA SER A 128 -0.48 -12.00 -17.75
C SER A 128 -1.78 -12.75 -18.09
N HIS A 129 -2.35 -13.50 -17.14
CA HIS A 129 -3.53 -14.31 -17.36
C HIS A 129 -4.77 -13.47 -17.69
N THR A 130 -5.52 -13.90 -18.71
CA THR A 130 -6.80 -13.28 -19.11
C THR A 130 -7.92 -14.32 -19.01
N PRO A 131 -8.97 -14.12 -18.18
CA PRO A 131 -9.29 -12.93 -17.39
C PRO A 131 -8.33 -12.70 -16.22
N ILE A 132 -8.19 -11.44 -15.79
CA ILE A 132 -7.22 -11.03 -14.77
C ILE A 132 -7.34 -11.83 -13.46
N LYS A 133 -6.23 -12.38 -12.97
CA LYS A 133 -6.16 -13.00 -11.64
C LYS A 133 -5.95 -11.92 -10.58
N THR A 134 -6.99 -11.18 -10.21
CA THR A 134 -6.89 -10.03 -9.28
C THR A 134 -6.08 -10.34 -8.01
N ARG A 135 -6.24 -11.54 -7.44
CA ARG A 135 -5.50 -11.96 -6.24
C ARG A 135 -3.98 -11.97 -6.45
N ALA A 136 -3.49 -12.45 -7.58
CA ALA A 136 -2.05 -12.44 -7.91
C ALA A 136 -1.51 -11.00 -7.95
N HIS A 137 -2.24 -10.08 -8.59
CA HIS A 137 -1.87 -8.66 -8.63
C HIS A 137 -1.91 -8.00 -7.25
N LEU A 138 -2.87 -8.34 -6.39
CA LEU A 138 -2.90 -7.81 -5.02
C LEU A 138 -1.69 -8.27 -4.21
N VAL A 139 -1.30 -9.53 -4.34
CA VAL A 139 -0.12 -10.07 -3.65
C VAL A 139 1.16 -9.37 -4.13
N LEU A 140 1.29 -9.12 -5.44
CA LEU A 140 2.40 -8.33 -5.97
C LEU A 140 2.40 -6.88 -5.44
N ILE A 141 1.23 -6.23 -5.38
CA ILE A 141 1.10 -4.87 -4.82
C ILE A 141 1.48 -4.86 -3.34
N ASP A 142 1.05 -5.86 -2.56
CA ASP A 142 1.39 -5.99 -1.13
C ASP A 142 2.91 -6.13 -0.94
N SER A 143 3.60 -6.88 -1.80
CA SER A 143 5.08 -6.96 -1.81
C SER A 143 5.73 -5.61 -2.17
N LEU A 144 5.20 -4.87 -3.14
CA LEU A 144 5.69 -3.52 -3.48
C LEU A 144 5.44 -2.51 -2.35
N MET A 145 4.32 -2.60 -1.64
CA MET A 145 4.04 -1.79 -0.46
C MET A 145 5.02 -2.11 0.68
N SER A 146 5.31 -3.40 0.89
CA SER A 146 6.30 -3.84 1.89
C SER A 146 7.69 -3.32 1.54
N LEU A 147 8.05 -3.33 0.26
CA LEU A 147 9.30 -2.74 -0.22
C LEU A 147 9.34 -1.22 0.04
N ALA A 148 8.24 -0.51 -0.23
CA ALA A 148 8.14 0.91 0.07
C ALA A 148 8.30 1.21 1.57
N ALA A 149 7.71 0.37 2.43
CA ALA A 149 7.84 0.48 3.88
C ALA A 149 9.30 0.23 4.32
N MET A 150 9.92 -0.84 3.82
CA MET A 150 11.32 -1.17 4.07
C MET A 150 12.28 -0.02 3.70
N GLU A 151 12.13 0.56 2.50
CA GLU A 151 12.93 1.70 2.03
C GLU A 151 12.68 2.98 2.84
N THR A 152 11.44 3.19 3.32
CA THR A 152 11.10 4.35 4.15
C THR A 152 11.73 4.24 5.53
N VAL A 153 11.65 3.06 6.15
CA VAL A 153 12.18 2.79 7.48
C VAL A 153 13.71 2.76 7.47
N GLY A 154 14.33 2.20 6.42
CA GLY A 154 15.78 2.15 6.26
C GLY A 154 16.46 3.53 6.21
N LYS A 155 15.72 4.59 5.87
CA LYS A 155 16.22 5.98 5.89
C LYS A 155 16.29 6.57 7.31
N VAL A 156 15.67 5.93 8.29
CA VAL A 156 15.62 6.42 9.67
C VAL A 156 16.62 5.65 10.52
N LYS A 157 17.51 6.36 11.22
CA LYS A 157 18.46 5.73 12.16
C LYS A 157 17.68 5.16 13.35
N MET A 158 17.64 3.83 13.46
CA MET A 158 17.01 3.12 14.58
C MET A 158 18.02 2.85 15.70
N THR A 159 17.52 2.76 16.93
CA THR A 159 18.34 2.29 18.06
C THR A 159 18.34 0.76 18.08
N ALA A 160 19.39 0.14 18.63
CA ALA A 160 19.53 -1.32 18.65
C ALA A 160 18.39 -2.04 19.40
N GLU A 161 17.70 -1.32 20.31
CA GLU A 161 16.53 -1.81 21.03
C GLU A 161 15.31 -1.97 20.11
N ALA A 162 15.17 -1.11 19.09
CA ALA A 162 14.08 -1.17 18.13
C ALA A 162 14.19 -2.41 17.23
N GLU A 163 15.41 -2.81 16.88
CA GLU A 163 15.66 -4.00 16.04
C GLU A 163 15.31 -5.31 16.75
N LYS A 164 15.34 -5.32 18.09
CA LYS A 164 15.09 -6.50 18.94
C LYS A 164 13.66 -6.60 19.46
N MET A 165 12.76 -5.70 19.07
CA MET A 165 11.41 -5.60 19.64
C MET A 165 10.44 -6.70 19.16
N GLY A 166 10.85 -7.58 18.23
CA GLY A 166 9.99 -8.65 17.72
C GLY A 166 10.74 -9.76 16.98
N GLY A 167 9.99 -10.79 16.58
CA GLY A 167 10.50 -11.91 15.75
C GLY A 167 10.39 -11.67 14.24
N GLY A 168 9.91 -10.49 13.82
CA GLY A 168 9.78 -10.12 12.42
C GLY A 168 11.08 -9.59 11.80
N ALA A 169 11.00 -9.15 10.55
CA ALA A 169 12.13 -8.50 9.89
C ALA A 169 12.52 -7.19 10.61
N PRO A 170 13.79 -6.74 10.54
CA PRO A 170 14.23 -5.54 11.25
C PRO A 170 13.40 -4.28 10.97
N TRP A 171 12.92 -4.11 9.72
CA TRP A 171 12.08 -2.98 9.35
C TRP A 171 10.66 -3.07 9.93
N GLU A 172 10.12 -4.28 10.12
CA GLU A 172 8.82 -4.50 10.79
C GLU A 172 8.94 -4.20 12.29
N ASN A 173 10.02 -4.68 12.93
CA ASN A 173 10.31 -4.39 14.33
C ASN A 173 10.47 -2.89 14.58
N ALA A 174 11.16 -2.18 13.67
CA ALA A 174 11.27 -0.74 13.73
C ALA A 174 9.91 -0.03 13.60
N LEU A 175 9.04 -0.46 12.67
CA LEU A 175 7.68 0.09 12.58
C LEU A 175 6.88 -0.15 13.86
N LEU A 176 6.92 -1.36 14.42
CA LEU A 176 6.26 -1.69 15.68
C LEU A 176 6.79 -0.81 16.83
N PHE A 177 8.11 -0.60 16.89
CA PHE A 177 8.73 0.31 17.85
C PHE A 177 8.19 1.74 17.72
N TRP A 178 8.11 2.28 16.51
CA TRP A 178 7.56 3.61 16.27
C TRP A 178 6.09 3.72 16.69
N VAL A 179 5.26 2.75 16.30
CA VAL A 179 3.84 2.75 16.65
C VAL A 179 3.66 2.72 18.17
N ASN A 180 4.44 1.88 18.87
CA ASN A 180 4.39 1.81 20.33
C ASN A 180 4.90 3.08 21.00
N ARG A 181 5.95 3.71 20.45
CA ARG A 181 6.54 4.93 20.98
C ARG A 181 5.67 6.16 20.76
N VAL A 182 4.88 6.22 19.69
CA VAL A 182 3.93 7.32 19.39
C VAL A 182 2.64 7.20 20.21
N ARG A 183 2.48 6.13 21.01
CA ARG A 183 1.41 5.99 22.02
C ARG A 183 1.77 6.44 23.46
N PRO A 184 2.47 7.56 23.78
CA PRO A 184 2.57 7.97 25.17
C PRO A 184 1.32 8.77 25.60
N GLU A 185 0.70 8.27 26.68
CA GLU A 185 -0.19 8.95 27.64
C GLU A 185 -1.69 9.14 27.34
N HIS A 186 -2.43 8.08 26.98
CA HIS A 186 -3.89 8.06 27.24
C HIS A 186 -4.29 7.33 28.55
N ASP A 187 -3.39 6.54 29.15
CA ASP A 187 -3.70 5.73 30.35
C ASP A 187 -3.12 6.26 31.68
N GLN A 188 -2.35 7.36 31.69
CA GLN A 188 -1.75 7.90 32.93
C GLN A 188 -2.57 9.04 33.58
N LYS A 189 -3.80 9.33 33.13
CA LYS A 189 -4.64 10.40 33.70
C LYS A 189 -5.85 9.93 34.53
N MET A 190 -6.14 8.62 34.62
CA MET A 190 -7.24 8.10 35.46
C MET A 190 -6.81 7.51 36.82
N THR A 191 -5.52 7.50 37.17
CA THR A 191 -5.03 6.96 38.46
C THR A 191 -4.45 8.01 39.42
N ARG A 192 -4.62 9.30 39.13
CA ARG A 192 -4.33 10.41 40.06
C ARG A 192 -5.58 11.24 40.31
N SER A 193 -6.58 10.62 40.91
CA SER A 193 -7.73 11.28 41.51
C SER A 193 -8.18 10.45 42.72
N PHE A 194 -7.33 10.44 43.73
CA PHE A 194 -7.71 10.18 45.12
C PHE A 194 -7.39 11.44 45.90
#